data_AF-A0A9P5WDT5-F1
#
_entry.id   AF-A0A9P5WDT5-F1
#
_cell.length_a   1.000
_cell.length_b   1.000
_cell.length_c   1.000
_cell.angle_alpha   90.00
_cell.angle_beta   90.00
_cell.angle_gamma   90.00
#
_symmetry.space_group_name_H-M   'P 1'
#
loop_
_entity.id
_entity.type
_entity.pdbx_description
1 polymer ?
#
loop_
_entity_poly.entity_id
_entity_poly.type
_entity_poly.pdbx_seq_one_letter_code
_entity_poly.pdbx_strand_id
1 'polypeptide(L)'
;CDALNTSLEVILTANAMQLSESWWTVLSHFLALGNFYLSTWEEYHTGTLYLSAFSGPVEGILMIVILFLITGFAGPEIWLKTVRGTLGLPSDFLPSIPDVQINHCLVAVGILSMGGNILTAFQHVVKARKEKKLSTVPALAGLVPFIGMSVVAYLWLDASPDIVYQHLLPWILYIGLSFGYSVGLMITAHVTHQPFPMFNIAFLPLIFGAFNANLPLLGFERLFGSHVENIYLWCCLAFSAIAYAHFAVTVVNDLCDYFDIWCFTIKHPKKAE
;
A
#
# COMPACT_ATOMS: atom_id res chain seq x y z
N CYS A 1 4.58 12.41 1.71
CA CYS A 1 5.16 11.07 1.48
C CYS A 1 4.17 10.29 0.64
N ASP A 2 4.60 9.84 -0.54
CA ASP A 2 3.71 9.24 -1.54
C ASP A 2 3.05 7.95 -1.04
N ALA A 3 3.74 7.18 -0.19
CA ALA A 3 3.20 5.98 0.47
C ALA A 3 1.90 6.24 1.27
N LEU A 4 1.80 7.40 1.95
CA LEU A 4 0.58 7.77 2.66
C LEU A 4 -0.51 8.20 1.69
N ASN A 5 -0.13 8.95 0.65
CA ASN A 5 -1.06 9.40 -0.36
C ASN A 5 -1.73 8.22 -1.07
N THR A 6 -1.00 7.13 -1.32
CA THR A 6 -1.54 5.89 -1.89
C THR A 6 -2.76 5.36 -1.12
N SER A 7 -2.73 5.39 0.22
CA SER A 7 -3.86 4.89 1.02
C SER A 7 -5.06 5.84 0.95
N LEU A 8 -4.82 7.15 0.94
CA LEU A 8 -5.88 8.17 0.78
C LEU A 8 -6.52 8.09 -0.60
N GLU A 9 -5.71 7.91 -1.63
CA GLU A 9 -6.16 7.76 -3.02
C GLU A 9 -7.01 6.51 -3.22
N VAL A 10 -6.66 5.39 -2.55
CA VAL A 10 -7.49 4.18 -2.54
C VAL A 10 -8.84 4.45 -1.87
N ILE A 11 -8.89 5.19 -0.77
CA ILE A 11 -10.18 5.55 -0.12
C ILE A 11 -11.05 6.35 -1.09
N LEU A 12 -10.49 7.36 -1.76
CA LEU A 12 -11.23 8.19 -2.71
C LEU A 12 -11.71 7.39 -3.93
N THR A 13 -10.83 6.57 -4.49
CA THR A 13 -11.13 5.76 -5.68
C THR A 13 -12.15 4.67 -5.37
N ALA A 14 -12.04 4.00 -4.22
CA ALA A 14 -13.00 2.99 -3.79
C ALA A 14 -14.40 3.58 -3.58
N ASN A 15 -14.51 4.78 -3.01
CA ASN A 15 -15.78 5.50 -2.89
C ASN A 15 -16.34 5.91 -4.27
N ALA A 16 -15.49 6.46 -5.16
CA ALA A 16 -15.92 6.86 -6.50
C ALA A 16 -16.45 5.67 -7.33
N MET A 17 -15.83 4.50 -7.18
CA MET A 17 -16.23 3.25 -7.85
C MET A 17 -17.34 2.47 -7.15
N GLN A 18 -17.84 2.95 -6.02
CA GLN A 18 -18.79 2.25 -5.13
C GLN A 18 -18.32 0.86 -4.67
N LEU A 19 -17.00 0.66 -4.53
CA LEU A 19 -16.44 -0.56 -3.94
C LEU A 19 -16.76 -0.65 -2.43
N SER A 20 -16.94 0.51 -1.77
CA SER A 20 -17.40 0.64 -0.38
C SER A 20 -16.58 -0.20 0.62
N GLU A 21 -17.18 -0.59 1.74
CA GLU A 21 -16.59 -1.48 2.74
C GLU A 21 -16.63 -2.94 2.26
N SER A 22 -15.62 -3.33 1.47
CA SER A 22 -15.55 -4.66 0.85
C SER A 22 -14.12 -5.19 0.73
N TRP A 23 -14.02 -6.49 0.50
CA TRP A 23 -12.76 -7.16 0.18
C TRP A 23 -12.11 -6.65 -1.11
N TRP A 24 -12.88 -6.07 -2.05
CA TRP A 24 -12.32 -5.43 -3.23
C TRP A 24 -11.52 -4.18 -2.86
N THR A 25 -12.04 -3.36 -1.94
CA THR A 25 -11.31 -2.20 -1.42
C THR A 25 -10.06 -2.61 -0.66
N VAL A 26 -10.14 -3.66 0.18
CA VAL A 26 -8.98 -4.24 0.86
C VAL A 26 -7.93 -4.68 -0.16
N LEU A 27 -8.33 -5.45 -1.18
CA LEU A 27 -7.45 -5.92 -2.23
C LEU A 27 -6.80 -4.75 -2.98
N SER A 28 -7.58 -3.77 -3.43
CA SER A 28 -7.07 -2.56 -4.08
C SER A 28 -6.04 -1.82 -3.21
N HIS A 29 -6.27 -1.76 -1.89
CA HIS A 29 -5.32 -1.17 -0.96
C HIS A 29 -3.99 -1.93 -0.95
N PHE A 30 -4.00 -3.25 -0.78
CA PHE A 30 -2.78 -4.06 -0.78
C PHE A 30 -2.06 -4.07 -2.13
N LEU A 31 -2.79 -4.05 -3.25
CA LEU A 31 -2.19 -3.94 -4.58
C LEU A 31 -1.44 -2.61 -4.76
N ALA A 32 -2.05 -1.52 -4.31
CA ALA A 32 -1.45 -0.18 -4.41
C ALA A 32 -0.21 -0.06 -3.53
N LEU A 33 -0.27 -0.52 -2.27
CA LEU A 33 0.89 -0.57 -1.37
C LEU A 33 1.98 -1.51 -1.90
N GLY A 34 1.60 -2.67 -2.46
CA GLY A 34 2.54 -3.64 -3.02
C GLY A 34 3.31 -3.09 -4.21
N ASN A 35 2.65 -2.38 -5.12
CA ASN A 35 3.32 -1.68 -6.22
C ASN A 35 4.35 -0.67 -5.68
N PHE A 36 3.97 0.15 -4.71
CA PHE A 36 4.89 1.15 -4.14
C PHE A 36 6.08 0.48 -3.44
N TYR A 37 5.84 -0.56 -2.64
CA TYR A 37 6.89 -1.30 -1.95
C TYR A 37 7.88 -1.89 -2.94
N LEU A 38 7.37 -2.51 -4.00
CA LEU A 38 8.17 -3.18 -5.01
C LEU A 38 9.06 -2.17 -5.75
N SER A 39 8.53 -1.01 -6.14
CA SER A 39 9.31 0.04 -6.79
C SER A 39 10.44 0.56 -5.89
N THR A 40 10.16 0.82 -4.61
CA THR A 40 11.21 1.28 -3.68
C THR A 40 12.20 0.15 -3.34
N TRP A 41 11.75 -1.11 -3.26
CA TRP A 41 12.63 -2.27 -3.10
C TRP A 41 13.56 -2.44 -4.31
N GLU A 42 13.04 -2.26 -5.53
CA GLU A 42 13.81 -2.28 -6.75
C GLU A 42 14.89 -1.18 -6.71
N GLU A 43 14.48 0.06 -6.44
CA GLU A 43 15.40 1.21 -6.30
C GLU A 43 16.50 0.95 -5.28
N TYR A 44 16.17 0.40 -4.11
CA TYR A 44 17.15 0.06 -3.07
C TYR A 44 18.27 -0.85 -3.62
N HIS A 45 17.91 -1.79 -4.50
CA HIS A 45 18.82 -2.81 -5.02
C HIS A 45 19.57 -2.41 -6.30
N THR A 46 18.88 -1.69 -7.19
CA THR A 46 19.45 -1.25 -8.47
C THR A 46 20.28 0.02 -8.28
N GLY A 47 19.83 0.93 -7.40
CA GLY A 47 20.36 2.29 -7.24
C GLY A 47 19.79 3.28 -8.25
N THR A 48 18.78 2.87 -9.02
CA THR A 48 18.09 3.72 -9.98
C THR A 48 16.60 3.48 -9.87
N LEU A 49 15.83 4.52 -9.62
CA LEU A 49 14.38 4.48 -9.76
C LEU A 49 14.05 4.35 -11.25
N TYR A 50 13.73 3.14 -11.69
CA TYR A 50 13.43 2.88 -13.09
C TYR A 50 11.99 3.32 -13.40
N LEU A 51 11.79 4.60 -13.72
CA LEU A 51 10.59 5.05 -14.42
C LEU A 51 10.77 4.70 -15.90
N SER A 52 10.19 3.59 -16.34
CA SER A 52 10.03 3.32 -17.78
C SER A 52 9.24 4.45 -18.45
N ALA A 53 9.30 4.58 -19.78
CA ALA A 53 8.44 5.52 -20.53
C ALA A 53 6.94 5.28 -20.28
N PHE A 54 6.59 4.07 -19.85
CA PHE A 54 5.34 3.74 -19.17
C PHE A 54 5.69 3.45 -17.71
N SER A 55 5.65 4.46 -16.85
CA SER A 55 6.29 4.43 -15.53
C SER A 55 5.58 3.56 -14.51
N GLY A 56 4.28 3.36 -14.67
CA GLY A 56 3.37 2.80 -13.67
C GLY A 56 2.64 3.91 -12.90
N PRO A 57 3.33 4.74 -12.08
CA PRO A 57 2.69 5.79 -11.28
C PRO A 57 2.01 6.89 -12.10
N VAL A 58 2.65 7.41 -13.15
CA VAL A 58 2.07 8.51 -13.95
C VAL A 58 0.79 8.07 -14.65
N GLU A 59 0.85 6.89 -15.27
CA GLU A 59 -0.28 6.28 -15.98
C GLU A 59 -1.39 5.90 -15.00
N GLY A 60 -1.02 5.39 -13.82
CA GLY A 60 -1.93 5.14 -12.70
C GLY A 60 -2.72 6.38 -12.30
N ILE A 61 -2.03 7.50 -12.05
CA ILE A 61 -2.68 8.77 -11.68
C ILE A 61 -3.57 9.29 -12.82
N LEU A 62 -3.12 9.22 -14.07
CA LEU A 62 -3.95 9.63 -15.21
C LEU A 62 -5.21 8.77 -15.34
N MET A 63 -5.12 7.46 -15.11
CA MET A 63 -6.29 6.57 -15.07
C MET A 63 -7.26 6.96 -13.95
N ILE A 64 -6.74 7.28 -12.75
CA ILE A 64 -7.57 7.70 -11.61
C ILE A 64 -8.24 9.06 -11.88
N VAL A 65 -7.54 10.01 -12.51
CA VAL A 65 -8.12 11.30 -12.93
C VAL A 65 -9.24 11.09 -13.95
N ILE A 66 -9.02 10.25 -14.97
CA ILE A 66 -10.06 9.91 -15.95
C ILE A 66 -11.26 9.25 -15.26
N LEU A 67 -11.01 8.34 -14.31
CA LEU A 67 -12.05 7.70 -13.52
C LEU A 67 -12.87 8.72 -12.74
N PHE A 68 -12.24 9.69 -12.08
CA PHE A 68 -12.97 10.75 -11.37
C PHE A 68 -13.76 11.66 -12.32
N LEU A 69 -13.23 11.98 -13.50
CA LEU A 69 -13.97 12.75 -14.52
C LEU A 69 -15.22 11.97 -14.98
N ILE A 70 -15.07 10.68 -15.31
CA ILE A 70 -16.21 9.82 -15.71
C ILE A 70 -17.25 9.77 -14.58
N THR A 71 -16.80 9.56 -13.34
CA THR A 71 -17.68 9.53 -12.16
C THR A 71 -18.41 10.86 -11.98
N GLY A 72 -17.73 11.99 -12.17
CA GLY A 72 -18.30 13.32 -12.04
C GLY A 72 -19.36 13.65 -13.09
N PHE A 73 -19.15 13.24 -14.35
CA PHE A 73 -20.10 13.52 -15.44
C PHE A 73 -21.25 12.51 -15.54
N ALA A 74 -20.98 11.22 -15.37
CA ALA A 74 -21.95 10.14 -15.56
C ALA A 74 -22.62 9.66 -14.25
N GLY A 75 -22.12 10.11 -13.10
CA GLY A 75 -22.50 9.61 -11.79
C GLY A 75 -21.78 8.30 -11.41
N PRO A 76 -21.67 7.98 -10.11
CA PRO A 76 -20.96 6.80 -9.64
C PRO A 76 -21.66 5.48 -9.98
N GLU A 77 -22.94 5.50 -10.37
CA GLU A 77 -23.70 4.29 -10.72
C GLU A 77 -23.19 3.61 -12.00
N ILE A 78 -22.45 4.33 -12.84
CA ILE A 78 -21.85 3.77 -14.06
C ILE A 78 -20.95 2.56 -13.76
N TRP A 79 -20.27 2.57 -12.62
CA TRP A 79 -19.33 1.52 -12.22
C TRP A 79 -20.03 0.22 -11.77
N LEU A 80 -21.30 0.30 -11.39
CA LEU A 80 -22.13 -0.85 -11.01
C LEU A 80 -22.76 -1.55 -12.22
N LYS A 81 -22.72 -0.93 -13.40
CA LYS A 81 -23.21 -1.55 -14.63
C LYS A 81 -22.34 -2.75 -14.98
N THR A 82 -22.95 -3.75 -15.58
CA THR A 82 -22.22 -4.91 -16.09
C THR A 82 -21.58 -4.60 -17.43
N VAL A 83 -20.48 -5.30 -17.74
CA VAL A 83 -19.75 -5.12 -19.00
C VAL A 83 -20.66 -5.40 -20.19
N ARG A 84 -21.48 -6.46 -20.15
CA ARG A 84 -22.42 -6.77 -21.23
C ARG A 84 -23.53 -5.73 -21.35
N GLY A 85 -24.08 -5.28 -20.22
CA GLY A 85 -25.11 -4.24 -20.18
C GLY A 85 -24.62 -2.91 -20.74
N THR A 86 -23.32 -2.60 -20.60
CA THR A 86 -22.73 -1.36 -21.10
C THR A 86 -22.36 -1.43 -22.59
N LEU A 87 -21.98 -2.62 -23.08
CA LEU A 87 -21.66 -2.87 -24.48
C LEU A 87 -22.90 -3.22 -25.34
N GLY A 88 -24.08 -3.33 -24.74
CA GLY A 88 -25.32 -3.72 -25.43
C GLY A 88 -25.28 -5.16 -25.97
N LEU A 89 -24.48 -6.03 -25.35
CA LEU A 89 -24.30 -7.41 -25.79
C LEU A 89 -25.45 -8.31 -25.28
N PRO A 90 -25.97 -9.22 -26.11
CA PRO A 90 -26.97 -10.20 -25.67
C PRO A 90 -26.46 -11.05 -24.49
N SER A 91 -27.36 -11.51 -23.62
CA SER A 91 -27.03 -12.41 -22.50
C SER A 91 -26.34 -13.70 -22.94
N ASP A 92 -26.55 -14.11 -24.19
CA ASP A 92 -26.03 -15.34 -24.78
C ASP A 92 -24.71 -15.13 -25.53
N PHE A 93 -24.20 -13.90 -25.57
CA PHE A 93 -22.90 -13.60 -26.18
C PHE A 93 -21.77 -14.03 -25.22
N LEU A 94 -21.01 -15.06 -25.61
CA LEU A 94 -19.92 -15.68 -24.82
C LEU A 94 -20.35 -16.15 -23.42
N PRO A 95 -21.24 -17.17 -23.32
CA PRO A 95 -21.78 -17.65 -22.04
C PRO A 95 -20.71 -18.18 -21.07
N SER A 96 -19.51 -18.50 -21.56
CA SER A 96 -18.36 -18.92 -20.76
C SER A 96 -17.71 -17.79 -19.95
N ILE A 97 -17.96 -16.52 -20.27
CA ILE A 97 -17.38 -15.37 -19.56
C ILE A 97 -18.43 -14.81 -18.59
N PRO A 98 -18.21 -14.81 -17.27
CA PRO A 98 -19.16 -14.25 -16.32
C PRO A 98 -19.40 -12.76 -16.60
N ASP A 99 -20.65 -12.30 -16.45
CA ASP A 99 -20.98 -10.87 -16.58
C ASP A 99 -20.60 -10.15 -15.29
N VAL A 100 -19.44 -9.50 -15.31
CA VAL A 100 -18.86 -8.83 -14.15
C VAL A 100 -19.18 -7.34 -14.20
N GLN A 101 -19.31 -6.70 -13.04
CA GLN A 101 -19.44 -5.25 -12.91
C GLN A 101 -18.14 -4.53 -13.32
N ILE A 102 -18.27 -3.34 -13.88
CA ILE A 102 -17.12 -2.56 -14.38
C ILE A 102 -16.13 -2.23 -13.26
N ASN A 103 -16.62 -1.94 -12.04
CA ASN A 103 -15.77 -1.69 -10.88
C ASN A 103 -14.79 -2.86 -10.59
N HIS A 104 -15.25 -4.10 -10.57
CA HIS A 104 -14.42 -5.28 -10.35
C HIS A 104 -13.49 -5.55 -11.54
N CYS A 105 -13.92 -5.25 -12.77
CA CYS A 105 -13.04 -5.33 -13.95
C CYS A 105 -11.85 -4.38 -13.84
N LEU A 106 -12.05 -3.16 -13.34
CA LEU A 106 -10.96 -2.21 -13.11
C LEU A 106 -9.99 -2.68 -12.02
N VAL A 107 -10.50 -3.29 -10.95
CA VAL A 107 -9.62 -3.92 -9.94
C VAL A 107 -8.83 -5.07 -10.56
N ALA A 108 -9.44 -5.88 -11.44
CA ALA A 108 -8.74 -6.95 -12.15
C ALA A 108 -7.62 -6.42 -13.07
N VAL A 109 -7.83 -5.28 -13.75
CA VAL A 109 -6.75 -4.59 -14.49
C VAL A 109 -5.62 -4.18 -13.54
N GLY A 110 -5.94 -3.69 -12.34
CA GLY A 110 -4.95 -3.40 -11.30
C GLY A 110 -4.12 -4.63 -10.88
N ILE A 111 -4.75 -5.79 -10.73
CA ILE A 111 -4.06 -7.06 -10.44
C ILE A 111 -3.09 -7.43 -11.58
N LEU A 112 -3.55 -7.34 -12.83
CA LEU A 112 -2.72 -7.63 -14.00
C LEU A 112 -1.53 -6.68 -14.10
N SER A 113 -1.76 -5.38 -13.86
CA SER A 113 -0.70 -4.37 -13.82
C SER A 113 0.34 -4.67 -12.74
N MET A 114 -0.10 -5.01 -11.51
CA MET A 114 0.81 -5.39 -10.44
C MET A 114 1.61 -6.65 -10.79
N GLY A 115 0.98 -7.66 -11.41
CA GLY A 115 1.67 -8.85 -11.88
C GLY A 115 2.78 -8.53 -12.89
N GLY A 116 2.52 -7.61 -13.83
CA GLY A 116 3.53 -7.08 -14.75
C GLY A 116 4.68 -6.38 -14.03
N ASN A 117 4.35 -5.49 -13.09
CA ASN A 117 5.34 -4.76 -12.30
C ASN A 117 6.25 -5.70 -11.50
N ILE A 118 5.68 -6.71 -10.85
CA ILE A 118 6.43 -7.78 -10.15
C ILE A 118 7.45 -8.41 -11.10
N LEU A 119 7.01 -8.90 -12.26
CA LEU A 119 7.92 -9.58 -13.19
C LEU A 119 9.06 -8.67 -13.64
N THR A 120 8.76 -7.41 -13.98
CA THR A 120 9.78 -6.44 -14.42
C THR A 120 10.78 -6.07 -13.31
N ALA A 121 10.30 -5.76 -12.11
CA ALA A 121 11.16 -5.43 -10.97
C ALA A 121 12.08 -6.59 -10.59
N PHE A 122 11.57 -7.83 -10.61
CA PHE A 122 12.38 -9.03 -10.40
C PHE A 122 13.48 -9.16 -11.46
N GLN A 123 13.15 -8.98 -12.74
CA GLN A 123 14.14 -9.04 -13.83
C GLN A 123 15.23 -7.98 -13.65
N HIS A 124 14.86 -6.75 -13.28
CA HIS A 124 15.80 -5.65 -13.07
C HIS A 124 16.72 -5.90 -11.88
N VAL A 125 16.18 -6.31 -10.72
CA VAL A 125 16.98 -6.61 -9.54
C VAL A 125 17.94 -7.78 -9.79
N VAL A 126 17.47 -8.84 -10.46
CA VAL A 126 18.32 -9.98 -10.83
C VAL A 126 19.45 -9.53 -11.77
N LYS A 127 19.14 -8.71 -12.77
CA LYS A 127 20.14 -8.17 -13.71
C LYS A 127 21.17 -7.31 -13.00
N ALA A 128 20.74 -6.33 -12.21
CA ALA A 128 21.62 -5.41 -11.47
C ALA A 128 22.50 -6.16 -10.45
N ARG A 129 21.97 -7.17 -9.76
CA ARG A 129 22.74 -8.01 -8.83
C ARG A 129 23.77 -8.88 -9.56
N LYS A 130 23.43 -9.45 -10.72
CA LYS A 130 24.37 -10.22 -11.54
C LYS A 130 25.52 -9.36 -12.05
N GLU A 131 25.24 -8.15 -12.52
CA GLU A 131 26.26 -7.18 -12.96
C GLU A 131 27.21 -6.80 -11.81
N LYS A 132 26.68 -6.64 -10.59
CA LYS A 132 27.46 -6.39 -9.36
C LYS A 132 28.11 -7.66 -8.78
N LYS A 133 27.94 -8.84 -9.39
CA LYS A 133 28.40 -10.16 -8.89
C LYS A 133 27.93 -10.48 -7.46
N LEU A 134 26.74 -10.01 -7.08
CA LEU A 134 26.15 -10.23 -5.76
C LEU A 134 25.09 -11.33 -5.81
N SER A 135 24.88 -12.04 -4.69
CA SER A 135 23.77 -12.97 -4.53
C SER A 135 22.42 -12.25 -4.59
N THR A 136 21.44 -12.89 -5.23
CA THR A 136 20.04 -12.44 -5.31
C THR A 136 19.21 -12.85 -4.10
N VAL A 137 19.63 -13.85 -3.32
CA VAL A 137 18.86 -14.35 -2.15
C VAL A 137 18.61 -13.26 -1.10
N PRO A 138 19.62 -12.45 -0.69
CA PRO A 138 19.38 -11.36 0.26
C PRO A 138 18.44 -10.29 -0.29
N ALA A 139 18.41 -10.09 -1.61
CA ALA A 139 17.50 -9.14 -2.23
C ALA A 139 16.06 -9.63 -2.14
N LEU A 140 15.81 -10.91 -2.44
CA LEU A 140 14.49 -11.53 -2.32
C LEU A 140 13.99 -11.59 -0.87
N ALA A 141 14.90 -11.75 0.10
CA ALA A 141 14.56 -11.65 1.51
C ALA A 141 13.93 -10.29 1.87
N GLY A 142 14.31 -9.22 1.17
CA GLY A 142 13.69 -7.89 1.33
C GLY A 142 12.21 -7.80 0.97
N LEU A 143 11.62 -8.82 0.32
CA LEU A 143 10.17 -8.90 0.06
C LEU A 143 9.39 -9.56 1.22
N VAL A 144 10.09 -10.30 2.08
CA VAL A 144 9.49 -11.02 3.21
C VAL A 144 8.71 -10.10 4.15
N PRO A 145 9.19 -8.89 4.52
CA PRO A 145 8.44 -8.01 5.41
C PRO A 145 7.06 -7.65 4.84
N PHE A 146 6.97 -7.30 3.55
CA PHE A 146 5.71 -6.95 2.91
C PHE A 146 4.75 -8.14 2.77
N ILE A 147 5.26 -9.29 2.32
CA ILE A 147 4.44 -10.50 2.17
C ILE A 147 3.95 -10.97 3.54
N GLY A 148 4.84 -11.04 4.53
CA GLY A 148 4.51 -11.44 5.90
C GLY A 148 3.45 -10.53 6.52
N MET A 149 3.61 -9.21 6.38
CA MET A 149 2.57 -8.26 6.79
C MET A 149 1.23 -8.50 6.10
N SER A 150 1.24 -8.66 4.78
CA SER A 150 0.01 -8.83 4.00
C SER A 150 -0.74 -10.10 4.43
N VAL A 151 -0.01 -11.18 4.71
CA VAL A 151 -0.57 -12.43 5.24
C VAL A 151 -1.15 -12.23 6.64
N VAL A 152 -0.40 -11.61 7.57
CA VAL A 152 -0.89 -11.37 8.94
C VAL A 152 -2.12 -10.45 8.93
N ALA A 153 -2.12 -9.43 8.08
CA ALA A 153 -3.24 -8.52 7.91
C ALA A 153 -4.47 -9.24 7.35
N TYR A 154 -4.29 -10.09 6.33
CA TYR A 154 -5.36 -10.94 5.81
C TYR A 154 -5.95 -11.86 6.90
N LEU A 155 -5.09 -12.53 7.67
CA LEU A 155 -5.53 -13.43 8.75
C LEU A 155 -6.34 -12.70 9.83
N TRP A 156 -6.01 -11.43 10.13
CA TRP A 156 -6.82 -10.64 11.05
C TRP A 156 -8.18 -10.31 10.45
N LEU A 157 -8.22 -9.81 9.22
CA LEU A 157 -9.48 -9.43 8.56
C LEU A 157 -10.41 -10.63 8.31
N ASP A 158 -9.85 -11.79 7.95
CA ASP A 158 -10.61 -13.02 7.74
C ASP A 158 -11.24 -13.53 9.05
N ALA A 159 -10.49 -13.48 10.15
CA ALA A 159 -10.97 -13.87 11.47
C ALA A 159 -11.95 -12.84 12.10
N SER A 160 -11.87 -11.57 11.70
CA SER A 160 -12.75 -10.49 12.17
C SER A 160 -13.37 -9.69 11.02
N PRO A 161 -14.35 -10.26 10.30
CA PRO A 161 -14.96 -9.61 9.13
C PRO A 161 -15.65 -8.28 9.43
N ASP A 162 -16.06 -8.04 10.69
CA ASP A 162 -16.63 -6.76 11.13
C ASP A 162 -15.70 -5.58 10.81
N ILE A 163 -14.37 -5.79 10.84
CA ILE A 163 -13.40 -4.76 10.46
C ILE A 163 -13.54 -4.40 8.97
N VAL A 164 -13.76 -5.39 8.10
CA VAL A 164 -13.88 -5.19 6.65
C VAL A 164 -15.17 -4.46 6.28
N TYR A 165 -16.27 -4.76 6.97
CA TYR A 165 -17.61 -4.31 6.59
C TYR A 165 -18.16 -3.13 7.40
N GLN A 166 -17.48 -2.69 8.47
CA GLN A 166 -17.96 -1.59 9.32
C GLN A 166 -16.85 -0.61 9.76
N HIS A 167 -15.60 -1.04 9.74
CA HIS A 167 -14.46 -0.27 10.28
C HIS A 167 -13.27 -0.26 9.30
N LEU A 168 -13.57 -0.26 7.99
CA LEU A 168 -12.51 -0.38 6.98
C LEU A 168 -11.67 0.89 6.87
N LEU A 169 -12.27 2.06 7.11
CA LEU A 169 -11.55 3.33 7.06
C LEU A 169 -10.40 3.42 8.07
N PRO A 170 -10.61 3.24 9.40
CA PRO A 170 -9.50 3.26 10.36
C PRO A 170 -8.46 2.16 10.08
N TRP A 171 -8.90 1.01 9.54
CA TRP A 171 -8.00 -0.04 9.08
C TRP A 171 -7.07 0.42 7.95
N ILE A 172 -7.61 1.00 6.88
CA ILE A 172 -6.82 1.49 5.74
C ILE A 172 -5.80 2.54 6.21
N LEU A 173 -6.21 3.47 7.08
CA LEU A 173 -5.32 4.48 7.64
C LEU A 173 -4.22 3.85 8.50
N TYR A 174 -4.56 2.87 9.34
CA TYR A 174 -3.61 2.17 10.20
C TYR A 174 -2.53 1.46 9.38
N ILE A 175 -2.95 0.66 8.40
CA ILE A 175 -2.05 -0.07 7.50
C ILE A 175 -1.24 0.91 6.65
N GLY A 176 -1.87 1.97 6.13
CA GLY A 176 -1.21 3.01 5.33
C GLY A 176 -0.08 3.72 6.08
N LEU A 177 -0.31 4.13 7.33
CA LEU A 177 0.72 4.74 8.18
C LEU A 177 1.85 3.78 8.53
N SER A 178 1.51 2.54 8.90
CA SER A 178 2.50 1.49 9.23
C SER A 178 3.37 1.15 8.01
N PHE A 179 2.76 1.08 6.84
CA PHE A 179 3.43 0.89 5.57
C PHE A 179 4.32 2.09 5.21
N GLY A 180 3.79 3.31 5.31
CA GLY A 180 4.54 4.53 5.06
C GLY A 180 5.78 4.67 5.93
N TYR A 181 5.69 4.26 7.20
CA TYR A 181 6.85 4.19 8.09
C TYR A 181 7.88 3.17 7.60
N SER A 182 7.45 1.99 7.17
CA SER A 182 8.32 0.91 6.67
C SER A 182 9.07 1.29 5.41
N VAL A 183 8.36 1.88 4.44
CA VAL A 183 9.00 2.36 3.21
C VAL A 183 9.89 3.57 3.49
N GLY A 184 9.51 4.44 4.42
CA GLY A 184 10.38 5.53 4.90
C GLY A 184 11.71 5.01 5.45
N LEU A 185 11.69 3.95 6.25
CA LEU A 185 12.91 3.28 6.72
C LEU A 185 13.74 2.72 5.57
N MET A 186 13.10 2.12 4.56
CA MET A 186 13.79 1.57 3.38
C MET A 186 14.47 2.65 2.54
N ILE A 187 13.78 3.78 2.31
CA ILE A 187 14.34 4.95 1.61
C ILE A 187 15.52 5.50 2.42
N THR A 188 15.34 5.69 3.73
CA THR A 188 16.38 6.21 4.61
C THR A 188 17.60 5.29 4.59
N ALA A 189 17.39 3.97 4.67
CA ALA A 189 18.46 2.99 4.60
C ALA A 189 19.20 3.01 3.25
N HIS A 190 18.48 3.22 2.15
CA HIS A 190 19.09 3.36 0.83
C HIS A 190 20.04 4.57 0.77
N VAL A 191 19.54 5.76 1.13
CA VAL A 191 20.31 7.01 1.01
C VAL A 191 21.44 7.12 2.02
N THR A 192 21.34 6.43 3.16
CA THR A 192 22.39 6.38 4.19
C THR A 192 23.31 5.15 4.07
N HIS A 193 23.13 4.35 3.02
CA HIS A 193 23.88 3.10 2.79
C HIS A 193 23.85 2.11 3.98
N GLN A 194 22.74 2.07 4.71
CA GLN A 194 22.50 1.16 5.83
C GLN A 194 21.97 -0.20 5.34
N PRO A 195 22.01 -1.26 6.17
CA PRO A 195 21.39 -2.54 5.83
C PRO A 195 19.86 -2.42 5.66
N PHE A 196 19.29 -3.36 4.91
CA PHE A 196 17.87 -3.39 4.61
C PHE A 196 17.04 -3.58 5.89
N PRO A 197 16.01 -2.73 6.14
CA PRO A 197 15.19 -2.83 7.35
C PRO A 197 14.19 -3.99 7.25
N MET A 198 14.57 -5.16 7.78
CA MET A 198 13.74 -6.37 7.75
C MET A 198 12.60 -6.38 8.76
N PHE A 199 12.70 -5.58 9.83
CA PHE A 199 11.70 -5.55 10.90
C PHE A 199 11.29 -4.12 11.24
N ASN A 200 10.01 -3.95 11.54
CA ASN A 200 9.43 -2.69 11.95
C ASN A 200 8.52 -2.88 13.19
N ILE A 201 8.70 -2.02 14.20
CA ILE A 201 7.89 -2.00 15.41
C ILE A 201 6.40 -1.71 15.14
N ALA A 202 6.07 -1.02 14.04
CA ALA A 202 4.69 -0.75 13.64
C ALA A 202 3.87 -2.01 13.33
N PHE A 203 4.53 -3.17 13.17
CA PHE A 203 3.86 -4.44 12.87
C PHE A 203 3.51 -5.24 14.13
N LEU A 204 4.07 -4.91 15.29
CA LEU A 204 3.74 -5.61 16.53
C LEU A 204 2.25 -5.55 16.86
N PRO A 205 1.57 -4.37 16.74
CA PRO A 205 0.14 -4.31 16.98
C PRO A 205 -0.67 -5.15 15.97
N LEU A 206 -0.21 -5.23 14.71
CA LEU A 206 -0.84 -6.05 13.68
C LEU A 206 -0.77 -7.54 14.03
N ILE A 207 0.42 -8.01 14.41
CA ILE A 207 0.64 -9.41 14.80
C ILE A 207 -0.21 -9.77 16.02
N PHE A 208 -0.26 -8.89 17.03
CA PHE A 208 -1.06 -9.12 18.23
C PHE A 208 -2.57 -9.16 17.94
N GLY A 209 -3.06 -8.24 17.10
CA GLY A 209 -4.46 -8.24 16.67
C GLY A 209 -4.84 -9.52 15.92
N ALA A 210 -4.03 -9.90 14.93
CA ALA A 210 -4.21 -11.14 14.17
C ALA A 210 -4.19 -12.37 15.07
N PHE A 211 -3.23 -12.44 16.01
CA PHE A 211 -3.13 -13.53 16.98
C PHE A 211 -4.40 -13.64 17.82
N ASN A 212 -4.88 -12.53 18.40
CA ASN A 212 -6.10 -12.52 19.20
C ASN A 212 -7.33 -12.99 18.41
N ALA A 213 -7.50 -12.49 17.17
CA ALA A 213 -8.64 -12.83 16.33
C ALA A 213 -8.67 -14.33 15.95
N ASN A 214 -7.49 -14.94 15.79
CA ASN A 214 -7.31 -16.34 15.37
C ASN A 214 -7.19 -17.34 16.54
N LEU A 215 -7.17 -16.90 17.80
CA LEU A 215 -7.16 -17.80 18.98
C LEU A 215 -8.26 -18.88 18.97
N PRO A 216 -9.50 -18.60 18.54
CA PRO A 216 -10.55 -19.61 18.43
C PRO A 216 -10.22 -20.79 17.52
N LEU A 217 -9.39 -20.59 16.48
CA LEU A 217 -8.93 -21.67 15.60
C LEU A 217 -8.01 -22.66 16.32
N LEU A 218 -7.37 -22.22 17.41
CA LEU A 218 -6.49 -23.03 18.25
C LEU A 218 -7.25 -23.66 19.44
N GLY A 219 -8.57 -23.46 19.53
CA GLY A 219 -9.40 -23.95 20.63
C GLY A 219 -9.39 -23.09 21.90
N PHE A 220 -8.84 -21.86 21.82
CA PHE A 220 -8.84 -20.90 22.92
C PHE A 220 -9.88 -19.80 22.70
N GLU A 221 -10.39 -19.20 23.77
CA GLU A 221 -11.22 -18.00 23.66
C GLU A 221 -10.38 -16.78 23.26
N ARG A 222 -10.99 -15.80 22.58
CA ARG A 222 -10.32 -14.52 22.28
C ARG A 222 -9.97 -13.82 23.60
N LEU A 223 -8.80 -13.18 23.67
CA LEU A 223 -8.40 -12.36 24.83
C LEU A 223 -9.36 -11.19 25.05
N PHE A 224 -9.92 -10.66 23.95
CA PHE A 224 -10.96 -9.66 23.97
C PHE A 224 -11.93 -9.84 22.81
N GLY A 225 -13.22 -9.52 23.04
CA GLY A 225 -14.29 -9.63 22.06
C GLY A 225 -14.32 -8.49 21.03
N SER A 226 -15.25 -8.56 20.07
CA SER A 226 -15.31 -7.67 18.89
C SER A 226 -15.41 -6.18 19.24
N HIS A 227 -16.10 -5.80 20.32
CA HIS A 227 -16.21 -4.39 20.72
C HIS A 227 -14.85 -3.80 21.14
N VAL A 228 -14.08 -4.56 21.93
CA VAL A 228 -12.74 -4.16 22.36
C VAL A 228 -11.75 -4.24 21.20
N GLU A 229 -11.98 -5.12 20.23
CA GLU A 229 -11.17 -5.22 19.01
C GLU A 229 -11.24 -3.96 18.15
N ASN A 230 -12.41 -3.33 18.04
CA ASN A 230 -12.51 -2.04 17.38
C ASN A 230 -11.74 -0.95 18.14
N ILE A 231 -11.87 -0.87 19.47
CA ILE A 231 -11.08 0.08 20.29
C ILE A 231 -9.58 -0.17 20.08
N TYR A 232 -9.17 -1.44 20.05
CA TYR A 232 -7.80 -1.83 19.78
C TYR A 232 -7.32 -1.36 18.39
N LEU A 233 -8.15 -1.48 17.34
CA LEU A 233 -7.84 -0.94 16.02
C LEU A 233 -7.59 0.58 16.03
N TRP A 234 -8.39 1.35 16.75
CA TRP A 234 -8.15 2.79 16.92
C TRP A 234 -6.87 3.08 17.70
N CYS A 235 -6.55 2.27 18.71
CA CYS A 235 -5.26 2.35 19.39
C CYS A 235 -4.09 2.03 18.44
N CYS A 236 -4.22 1.02 17.57
CA CYS A 236 -3.24 0.70 16.53
C CYS A 236 -3.03 1.88 15.57
N LEU A 237 -4.11 2.52 15.13
CA LEU A 237 -4.07 3.71 14.29
C LEU A 237 -3.36 4.88 15.00
N ALA A 238 -3.70 5.16 16.25
CA ALA A 238 -3.06 6.22 17.02
C ALA A 238 -1.56 5.94 17.20
N PHE A 239 -1.19 4.69 17.50
CA PHE A 239 0.19 4.25 17.62
C PHE A 239 0.95 4.42 16.30
N SER A 240 0.39 3.98 15.16
CA SER A 240 1.07 4.10 13.87
C SER A 240 1.21 5.57 13.44
N ALA A 241 0.23 6.42 13.75
CA ALA A 241 0.31 7.85 13.52
C ALA A 241 1.44 8.51 14.33
N ILE A 242 1.55 8.19 15.62
CA ILE A 242 2.63 8.69 16.49
C ILE A 242 3.99 8.19 15.99
N ALA A 243 4.12 6.89 15.69
CA ALA A 243 5.36 6.30 15.22
C ALA A 243 5.82 6.94 13.90
N TYR A 244 4.89 7.13 12.96
CA TYR A 244 5.18 7.80 11.69
C TYR A 244 5.58 9.27 11.88
N ALA A 245 4.83 10.02 12.69
CA ALA A 245 5.11 11.43 12.95
C ALA A 245 6.47 11.61 13.61
N HIS A 246 6.79 10.79 14.61
CA HIS A 246 8.10 10.77 15.26
C HIS A 246 9.21 10.49 14.24
N PHE A 247 9.06 9.44 13.42
CA PHE A 247 10.03 9.13 12.37
C PHE A 247 10.24 10.29 11.39
N ALA A 248 9.16 10.88 10.89
CA ALA A 248 9.23 11.98 9.93
C ALA A 248 9.95 13.20 10.53
N VAL A 249 9.62 13.58 11.76
CA VAL A 249 10.26 14.70 12.45
C VAL A 249 11.75 14.42 12.68
N THR A 250 12.10 13.22 13.14
CA THR A 250 13.50 12.84 13.38
C THR A 250 14.32 12.87 12.10
N VAL A 251 13.86 12.23 11.03
CA VAL A 251 14.60 12.23 9.75
C VAL A 251 14.76 13.64 9.18
N VAL A 252 13.70 14.46 9.25
CA VAL A 252 13.78 15.85 8.78
C VAL A 252 14.79 16.66 9.59
N ASN A 253 14.77 16.54 10.92
CA ASN A 253 15.71 17.25 11.78
C ASN A 253 17.15 16.76 11.55
N ASP A 254 17.38 15.45 11.47
CA ASP A 254 18.71 14.88 11.21
C ASP A 254 19.28 15.36 9.87
N LEU A 255 18.45 15.45 8.82
CA LEU A 255 18.85 16.02 7.53
C LEU A 255 19.15 17.52 7.63
N CYS A 256 18.31 18.28 8.33
CA CYS A 256 18.52 19.71 8.54
C CYS A 256 19.84 19.98 9.28
N ASP A 257 20.11 19.22 10.34
CA ASP A 257 21.32 19.33 11.16
C ASP A 257 22.57 18.90 10.37
N TYR A 258 22.49 17.82 9.59
CA TYR A 258 23.60 17.35 8.78
C TYR A 258 23.97 18.30 7.63
N PHE A 259 22.97 18.83 6.92
CA PHE A 259 23.19 19.76 5.79
C PHE A 259 23.28 21.23 6.21
N ASP A 260 23.13 21.54 7.49
CA ASP A 260 23.11 22.90 8.04
C ASP A 260 22.06 23.82 7.37
N ILE A 261 20.85 23.27 7.13
CA ILE A 261 19.72 23.98 6.53
C ILE A 261 18.54 24.06 7.51
N TRP A 262 17.68 25.06 7.35
CA TRP A 262 16.43 25.14 8.12
C TRP A 262 15.31 24.45 7.36
N CYS A 263 14.46 23.71 8.07
CA CYS A 263 13.24 23.16 7.49
C CYS A 263 12.32 24.32 7.07
N PHE A 264 11.86 24.32 5.82
CA PHE A 264 10.95 25.33 5.24
C PHE A 264 11.47 26.78 5.20
N THR A 265 12.74 27.05 5.51
CA THR A 265 13.33 28.41 5.47
C THR A 265 14.73 28.38 4.86
N ILE A 266 15.06 29.35 4.01
CA ILE A 266 16.40 29.47 3.43
C ILE A 266 17.36 30.07 4.46
N LYS A 267 18.45 29.36 4.76
CA LYS A 267 19.51 29.89 5.62
C LYS A 267 20.31 30.93 4.82
N HIS A 268 20.17 32.20 5.17
CA HIS A 268 20.98 33.26 4.59
C HIS A 268 22.31 33.39 5.35
N PRO A 269 23.46 33.47 4.65
CA PRO A 269 24.73 33.72 5.30
C PRO A 269 24.69 35.05 6.05
N LYS A 270 25.26 35.10 7.26
CA LYS A 270 25.40 36.36 8.00
C LYS A 270 26.24 37.31 7.14
N LYS A 271 25.72 38.51 6.84
CA LYS A 271 26.53 39.56 6.21
C LYS A 271 27.72 39.81 7.14
N ALA A 272 28.93 39.60 6.61
CA ALA A 272 30.14 40.02 7.30
C ALA A 272 30.06 41.55 7.44
N GLU A 273 30.08 42.03 8.69
CA GLU A 273 30.25 43.45 9.01
C GLU A 273 31.70 43.88 8.77
#